data_AF-A0A8T5NDX4-F1
#
_entry.id   AF-A0A8T5NDX4-F1
#
_cell.length_a   1.000
_cell.length_b   1.000
_cell.length_c   1.000
_cell.angle_alpha   90.00
_cell.angle_beta   90.00
_cell.angle_gamma   90.00
#
_symmetry.space_group_name_H-M   'P 1'
#
loop_
_entity.id
_entity.type
_entity.pdbx_description
1 polymer ?
#
loop_
_entity_poly.entity_id
_entity_poly.type
_entity_poly.pdbx_seq_one_letter_code
_entity_poly.pdbx_strand_id
1 'polypeptide(L)' 'IGPCCMILGKNDINIAGMQVGRIKAGGEAIMVLNIDNEVDKRILDEIKSVDGIIDARLVIL' A
#
# COMPACT_ATOMS: atom_id res chain seq x y z
N ILE A 1 -11.16 5.64 -2.30
CA ILE A 1 -9.75 5.58 -1.83
C ILE A 1 -9.69 4.52 -0.73
N GLY A 2 -8.74 3.58 -0.82
CA GLY A 2 -8.68 2.44 0.09
C GLY A 2 -7.99 2.75 1.44
N PRO A 3 -8.18 1.92 2.49
CA PRO A 3 -7.64 2.19 3.82
C PRO A 3 -6.11 2.33 3.87
N CYS A 4 -5.37 1.55 3.08
CA CYS A 4 -3.90 1.64 3.01
C CYS A 4 -3.42 3.02 2.54
N CYS A 5 -4.05 3.61 1.52
CA CYS A 5 -3.72 4.95 1.04
C CYS A 5 -4.02 6.01 2.11
N MET A 6 -5.07 5.82 2.92
CA MET A 6 -5.38 6.73 4.02
C MET A 6 -4.33 6.67 5.12
N ILE A 7 -3.78 5.50 5.43
CA ILE A 7 -2.68 5.35 6.40
C ILE A 7 -1.46 6.13 5.93
N LEU A 8 -1.06 5.99 4.66
CA LEU A 8 0.06 6.75 4.09
C LEU A 8 -0.19 8.26 4.19
N GLY A 9 -1.37 8.73 3.76
CA GLY A 9 -1.71 10.15 3.84
C GLY A 9 -1.77 10.71 5.27
N LYS A 10 -2.21 9.91 6.25
CA LYS A 10 -2.20 10.29 7.68
C LYS A 10 -0.80 10.44 8.26
N ASN A 11 0.20 9.78 7.66
CA ASN A 11 1.59 9.87 8.06
C ASN A 11 2.38 10.82 7.12
N ASP A 12 1.69 11.70 6.39
CA ASP A 12 2.27 12.69 5.46
C ASP A 12 3.15 12.06 4.36
N ILE A 13 2.83 10.83 3.94
CA ILE A 13 3.54 10.13 2.87
C ILE A 13 2.80 10.34 1.55
N ASN A 14 3.48 11.00 0.60
CA ASN A 14 2.94 11.22 -0.73
C ASN A 14 3.04 9.95 -1.60
N ILE A 15 2.06 9.76 -2.48
CA ILE A 15 2.02 8.67 -3.47
C ILE A 15 2.28 9.29 -4.85
N ALA A 16 3.49 9.09 -5.38
CA ALA A 16 3.89 9.55 -6.70
C ALA A 16 3.25 8.74 -7.83
N GLY A 17 2.91 7.48 -7.56
CA GLY A 17 2.28 6.59 -8.54
C GLY A 17 1.59 5.41 -7.90
N MET A 18 0.53 4.94 -8.55
CA MET A 18 -0.23 3.76 -8.12
C MET A 18 -0.60 2.92 -9.33
N GLN A 19 -0.27 1.63 -9.28
CA GLN A 19 -0.68 0.66 -10.28
C GLN A 19 -1.36 -0.52 -9.59
N VAL A 20 -2.51 -0.96 -10.14
CA VAL A 20 -3.26 -2.11 -9.64
C VAL A 20 -3.41 -3.14 -10.74
N GLY A 21 -2.93 -4.36 -10.49
CA GLY A 21 -3.09 -5.51 -11.37
C GLY A 21 -4.01 -6.55 -10.75
N ARG A 22 -4.86 -7.18 -11.55
CA ARG A 22 -5.70 -8.32 -11.14
C ARG A 22 -5.91 -9.26 -12.31
N ILE A 23 -6.01 -10.55 -12.02
CA ILE A 23 -6.23 -11.58 -13.05
C ILE A 23 -7.69 -11.62 -13.50
N LYS A 24 -8.62 -11.43 -12.56
CA LYS A 24 -10.07 -11.42 -12.80
C LYS A 24 -10.76 -10.37 -11.95
N ALA A 25 -11.91 -9.86 -12.41
CA ALA A 25 -12.72 -8.94 -11.62
C ALA A 25 -13.18 -9.60 -10.31
N GLY A 26 -13.05 -8.87 -9.19
CA GLY A 26 -13.40 -9.36 -7.85
C GLY A 26 -12.46 -10.42 -7.27
N GLY A 27 -11.39 -10.81 -7.98
CA GLY A 27 -10.34 -11.68 -7.45
C GLY A 27 -9.26 -10.90 -6.71
N GLU A 28 -8.21 -11.63 -6.32
CA GLU A 28 -7.00 -11.03 -5.75
C GLU A 28 -6.37 -10.02 -6.70
N ALA A 29 -5.84 -8.96 -6.11
CA ALA A 29 -5.17 -7.89 -6.81
C ALA A 29 -3.82 -7.60 -6.14
N ILE A 30 -2.85 -7.20 -6.95
CA ILE A 30 -1.59 -6.62 -6.48
C ILE A 30 -1.63 -5.12 -6.73
N MET A 31 -1.24 -4.35 -5.72
CA MET A 31 -1.10 -2.90 -5.81
C MET A 31 0.36 -2.54 -5.59
N VAL A 32 0.93 -1.79 -6.53
CA VAL A 32 2.27 -1.20 -6.40
C VAL A 32 2.10 0.29 -6.20
N LEU A 33 2.71 0.80 -5.12
CA LEU A 33 2.71 2.22 -4.77
C LEU A 33 4.13 2.74 -4.83
N ASN A 34 4.34 3.78 -5.63
CA ASN A 34 5.56 4.57 -5.60
C ASN A 34 5.34 5.72 -4.62
N ILE A 35 6.21 5.84 -3.64
CA ILE A 35 6.13 6.81 -2.55
C ILE A 35 7.42 7.60 -2.46
N ASP A 36 7.32 8.85 -2.01
CA ASP A 36 8.46 9.77 -1.95
C ASP A 36 9.25 9.68 -0.64
N ASN A 37 8.59 9.16 0.41
CA ASN A 37 9.13 9.09 1.76
C ASN A 37 9.33 7.66 2.21
N GLU A 38 10.28 7.46 3.12
CA GLU A 38 10.52 6.16 3.73
C GLU A 38 9.32 5.73 4.59
N VAL A 39 8.89 4.48 4.44
CA VAL A 39 7.86 3.86 5.27
C VAL A 39 8.57 3.08 6.36
N ASP A 40 8.42 3.51 7.61
CA ASP A 40 8.94 2.77 8.74
C ASP A 40 8.16 1.45 8.96
N LYS A 41 8.72 0.58 9.80
CA LYS A 41 8.11 -0.72 10.10
C LYS A 41 6.72 -0.60 10.73
N ARG A 42 6.48 0.43 11.55
CA ARG A 42 5.20 0.64 12.22
C ARG A 42 4.09 0.91 11.21
N ILE A 43 4.36 1.78 10.23
CA ILE A 43 3.43 2.11 9.15
C ILE A 43 3.19 0.88 8.26
N LEU A 44 4.25 0.12 7.94
CA LEU A 44 4.10 -1.12 7.17
C LEU A 44 3.25 -2.17 7.90
N ASP A 45 3.44 -2.32 9.21
CA ASP A 45 2.65 -3.24 10.03
C ASP A 45 1.19 -2.77 10.15
N GLU A 46 0.94 -1.45 10.21
CA GLU A 46 -0.42 -0.87 10.16
C GLU A 46 -1.11 -1.19 8.83
N ILE A 47 -0.41 -1.04 7.70
CA ILE A 47 -0.92 -1.41 6.37
C ILE A 47 -1.26 -2.90 6.30
N LYS A 48 -0.39 -3.78 6.84
CA LYS A 48 -0.65 -5.23 6.89
C LYS A 48 -1.86 -5.62 7.75
N SER A 49 -2.23 -4.77 8.70
CA SER A 49 -3.38 -5.02 9.57
C SER A 49 -4.73 -4.64 8.95
N VAL A 50 -4.72 -3.99 7.77
CA VAL A 50 -5.94 -3.63 7.04
C VAL A 50 -6.65 -4.89 6.55
N ASP A 51 -7.95 -4.97 6.84
CA ASP A 51 -8.80 -6.06 6.35
C ASP A 51 -8.75 -6.16 4.81
N GLY A 52 -8.54 -7.37 4.31
CA GLY A 52 -8.36 -7.66 2.89
C GLY A 52 -6.94 -7.47 2.34
N ILE A 53 -5.96 -7.05 3.14
CA ILE A 53 -4.53 -7.11 2.76
C ILE A 53 -3.96 -8.49 3.09
N ILE A 54 -3.49 -9.19 2.07
CA ILE A 54 -2.89 -10.53 2.20
C ILE A 54 -1.43 -10.42 2.67
N ASP A 55 -0.65 -9.54 2.05
CA ASP A 55 0.71 -9.19 2.44
C ASP A 55 1.04 -7.78 1.92
N ALA A 56 2.03 -7.14 2.53
CA ALA A 56 2.59 -5.88 2.07
C ALA A 56 4.11 -5.89 2.28
N ARG A 57 4.87 -5.42 1.29
CA ARG A 57 6.34 -5.37 1.39
C ARG A 57 6.85 -4.03 0.92
N LEU A 58 7.76 -3.47 1.70
CA LEU A 58 8.58 -2.36 1.26
C LEU A 58 9.69 -2.91 0.35
N VAL A 59 9.78 -2.37 -0.86
CA VAL A 59 10.84 -2.70 -1.82
C VAL A 59 11.67 -1.44 -2.00
N ILE A 60 12.97 -1.55 -1.73
CA ILE A 60 13.96 -0.48 -1.95
C ILE A 60 14.71 -0.86 -3.22
N LEU A 61 14.73 0.06 -4.20
CA LEU A 61 15.43 -0.11 -5.48
C LEU A 61 16.89 0.31 -5.36
#